data_AF-A0A6B3HAE0-F1
#
_entry.id   AF-A0A6B3HAE0-F1
#
_cell.length_a   1.000
_cell.length_b   1.000
_cell.length_c   1.000
_cell.angle_alpha   90.00
_cell.angle_beta   90.00
_cell.angle_gamma   90.00
#
_symmetry.space_group_name_H-M   'P 1'
#
loop_
_entity.id
_entity.type
_entity.pdbx_description
1 polymer ?
#
loop_
_entity_poly.entity_id
_entity_poly.type
_entity_poly.pdbx_seq_one_letter_code
_entity_poly.pdbx_strand_id
1 'polypeptide(L)'
;MPALKKIASTVISAALLSGLALTPAFAADKDKKDDKQPKPPSTMSSLGGEQLAKTGPQVNLGPGAPVLPKKLSGRSWVVADAESGDILAAHNAHWRLPPASTLKMLFADTVLPALQPTTLTHTVKESELAGVGEGSSLVGIKEDQTYTVHDLWLGVFLRSGNDAVHVLSEMYGGVPKTVTAMQKHAEELQALDTTVVSPDGYDAPGQVSSA
;
A
#
# COMPACT_ATOMS: atom_id res chain seq x y z
N MET A 1 -43.78 -50.93 -19.44
CA MET A 1 -45.01 -50.47 -20.13
C MET A 1 -46.16 -50.66 -19.16
N PRO A 2 -47.09 -49.71 -18.92
CA PRO A 2 -47.53 -48.52 -19.69
C PRO A 2 -46.93 -47.20 -19.12
N ALA A 3 -46.79 -46.04 -19.78
CA ALA A 3 -47.49 -45.27 -20.83
C ALA A 3 -48.58 -44.29 -20.32
N LEU A 4 -48.17 -43.01 -20.26
CA LEU A 4 -48.87 -41.74 -20.50
C LEU A 4 -50.10 -41.30 -19.66
N LYS A 5 -50.02 -40.09 -19.07
CA LYS A 5 -50.65 -38.87 -19.64
C LYS A 5 -50.19 -37.58 -18.93
N LYS A 6 -49.90 -36.56 -19.74
CA LYS A 6 -49.67 -35.15 -19.39
C LYS A 6 -50.98 -34.49 -18.94
N ILE A 7 -50.93 -33.60 -17.94
CA ILE A 7 -51.73 -32.38 -17.89
C ILE A 7 -50.83 -31.26 -17.34
N ALA A 8 -50.71 -30.19 -18.12
CA ALA A 8 -50.09 -28.93 -17.75
C ALA A 8 -51.11 -28.04 -17.04
N SER A 9 -50.67 -27.26 -16.06
CA SER A 9 -51.26 -25.96 -15.72
C SER A 9 -50.23 -25.09 -15.00
N THR A 10 -50.03 -23.93 -15.61
CA THR A 10 -49.14 -22.83 -15.29
C THR A 10 -49.62 -22.05 -14.06
N VAL A 11 -48.71 -21.66 -13.15
CA VAL A 11 -48.85 -20.41 -12.38
C VAL A 11 -47.50 -19.71 -12.32
N ILE A 12 -47.52 -18.46 -12.79
CA ILE A 12 -46.47 -17.46 -12.85
C ILE A 12 -46.30 -16.84 -11.47
N SER A 13 -45.05 -16.66 -11.01
CA SER A 13 -44.58 -15.55 -10.14
C SER A 13 -43.19 -15.88 -9.62
N ALA A 14 -42.23 -14.99 -9.43
CA ALA A 14 -41.92 -13.67 -9.94
C ALA A 14 -40.45 -13.45 -9.52
N ALA A 15 -39.66 -12.84 -10.40
CA ALA A 15 -38.24 -12.57 -10.18
C ALA A 15 -37.99 -11.63 -8.99
N LEU A 16 -37.03 -11.97 -8.12
CA LEU A 16 -36.25 -11.01 -7.32
C LEU A 16 -34.81 -11.54 -7.19
N LEU A 17 -34.02 -11.36 -8.24
CA LEU A 17 -32.56 -11.31 -8.16
C LEU A 17 -32.18 -9.92 -7.63
N SER A 18 -32.03 -9.81 -6.32
CA SER A 18 -31.41 -8.64 -5.70
C SER A 18 -29.90 -8.83 -5.78
N GLY A 19 -29.25 -8.09 -6.68
CA GLY A 19 -27.81 -8.08 -6.83
C GLY A 19 -27.12 -7.62 -5.55
N LEU A 20 -26.21 -8.44 -5.02
CA LEU A 20 -25.18 -7.95 -4.11
C LEU A 20 -24.17 -7.16 -4.96
N ALA A 21 -24.32 -5.85 -5.00
CA ALA A 21 -23.24 -4.96 -5.38
C ALA A 21 -22.21 -4.97 -4.24
N LEU A 22 -21.05 -5.58 -4.49
CA LEU A 22 -19.84 -5.37 -3.68
C LEU A 22 -19.44 -3.90 -3.83
N THR A 23 -19.82 -3.05 -2.88
CA THR A 23 -19.27 -1.71 -2.77
C THR A 23 -17.84 -1.82 -2.23
N PRO A 24 -16.82 -1.18 -2.86
CA PRO A 24 -15.52 -1.05 -2.23
C PRO A 24 -15.68 -0.30 -0.91
N ALA A 25 -15.02 -0.79 0.14
CA ALA A 25 -14.99 -0.14 1.44
C ALA A 25 -14.30 1.23 1.31
N PHE A 26 -15.10 2.28 1.15
CA PHE A 26 -14.65 3.63 1.43
C PHE A 26 -14.49 3.75 2.94
N ALA A 27 -13.32 4.23 3.39
CA ALA A 27 -13.12 4.66 4.76
C ALA A 27 -14.28 5.59 5.15
N ALA A 28 -15.05 5.19 6.16
CA ALA A 28 -16.23 5.91 6.60
C ALA A 28 -15.78 7.22 7.28
N ASP A 29 -15.79 8.31 6.51
CA ASP A 29 -15.65 9.66 7.05
C ASP A 29 -17.00 10.06 7.64
N LYS A 30 -17.09 10.11 8.98
CA LYS A 30 -18.29 10.55 9.67
C LYS A 30 -18.42 12.07 9.53
N ASP A 31 -19.50 12.48 8.87
CA ASP A 31 -20.04 13.83 8.75
C ASP A 31 -19.51 14.86 9.78
N LYS A 32 -18.67 15.79 9.31
CA LYS A 32 -18.63 17.17 9.78
C LYS A 32 -18.54 18.11 8.59
N LYS A 33 -19.57 18.94 8.44
CA LYS A 33 -19.55 20.15 7.60
C LYS A 33 -18.55 21.14 8.18
N ASP A 34 -17.29 20.99 7.77
CA ASP A 34 -16.25 22.01 7.73
C ASP A 34 -15.28 21.60 6.62
N ASP A 35 -15.32 22.30 5.49
CA ASP A 35 -14.41 22.16 4.34
C ASP A 35 -12.96 22.55 4.72
N LYS A 36 -12.33 21.74 5.56
CA LYS A 36 -10.91 21.87 5.86
C LYS A 36 -10.21 20.58 5.49
N GLN A 37 -10.13 20.35 4.18
CA GLN A 37 -9.11 19.44 3.67
C GLN A 37 -7.76 19.81 4.31
N PRO A 38 -6.98 18.81 4.77
CA PRO A 38 -5.64 19.06 5.29
C PRO A 38 -4.85 19.87 4.29
N LYS A 39 -4.15 20.90 4.77
CA LYS A 39 -3.26 21.73 3.94
C LYS A 39 -1.82 21.28 4.14
N PRO A 40 -0.95 21.39 3.13
CA PRO A 40 0.46 21.16 3.33
C PRO A 40 1.02 22.15 4.36
N PRO A 41 2.06 21.77 5.13
CA PRO A 41 2.71 22.68 6.05
C PRO A 41 3.35 23.86 5.29
N SER A 42 3.55 24.99 5.99
CA SER A 42 4.14 26.20 5.39
C SER A 42 5.61 26.02 5.00
N THR A 43 6.28 25.04 5.62
CA THR A 43 7.68 24.72 5.38
C THR A 43 7.80 23.20 5.29
N MET A 44 8.41 22.73 4.21
CA MET A 44 8.78 21.32 4.00
C MET A 44 10.29 21.21 3.81
N SER A 45 10.83 19.99 3.80
CA SER A 45 12.26 19.73 3.53
C SER A 45 12.68 20.30 2.17
N SER A 46 13.94 20.75 2.06
CA SER A 46 14.59 21.16 0.80
C SER A 46 15.59 20.13 0.28
N LEU A 47 15.58 18.90 0.84
CA LEU A 47 16.37 17.78 0.31
C LEU A 47 16.04 17.59 -1.19
N GLY A 48 17.05 17.44 -2.05
CA GLY A 48 16.83 17.37 -3.50
C GLY A 48 16.53 18.72 -4.19
N GLY A 49 16.46 19.83 -3.44
CA GLY A 49 16.48 21.20 -3.97
C GLY A 49 15.36 22.11 -3.45
N GLU A 50 15.63 23.43 -3.46
CA GLU A 50 14.72 24.48 -2.94
C GLU A 50 13.34 24.53 -3.61
N GLN A 51 13.21 24.02 -4.84
CA GLN A 51 11.90 23.92 -5.48
C GLN A 51 11.01 22.89 -4.77
N LEU A 52 11.57 21.76 -4.30
CA LEU A 52 10.82 20.67 -3.68
C LEU A 52 10.24 21.03 -2.30
N ALA A 53 10.80 22.05 -1.64
CA ALA A 53 10.28 22.59 -0.38
C ALA A 53 8.98 23.40 -0.53
N LYS A 54 8.63 23.80 -1.77
CA LYS A 54 7.50 24.70 -2.04
C LYS A 54 6.18 23.96 -2.09
N THR A 55 5.13 24.65 -1.69
CA THR A 55 3.75 24.18 -1.84
C THR A 55 3.27 24.37 -3.29
N GLY A 56 2.39 23.49 -3.74
CA GLY A 56 1.86 23.50 -5.10
C GLY A 56 2.77 22.83 -6.13
N PRO A 57 2.36 22.82 -7.41
CA PRO A 57 3.09 22.15 -8.48
C PRO A 57 4.40 22.89 -8.81
N GLN A 58 5.49 22.13 -8.93
CA GLN A 58 6.83 22.57 -9.31
C GLN A 58 7.22 21.82 -10.59
N VAL A 59 7.52 22.57 -11.66
CA VAL A 59 7.92 22.00 -12.95
C VAL A 59 8.68 23.05 -13.75
N ASN A 60 9.77 22.65 -14.40
CA ASN A 60 10.50 23.49 -15.34
C ASN A 60 10.15 23.04 -16.77
N LEU A 61 9.07 23.59 -17.33
CA LEU A 61 8.59 23.20 -18.66
C LEU A 61 9.59 23.64 -19.75
N GLY A 62 10.08 22.68 -20.52
CA GLY A 62 10.87 22.96 -21.72
C GLY A 62 10.03 23.52 -22.87
N PRO A 63 10.65 24.09 -23.93
CA PRO A 63 9.95 24.57 -25.11
C PRO A 63 9.06 23.48 -25.73
N GLY A 64 7.78 23.79 -25.93
CA GLY A 64 6.81 22.86 -26.53
C GLY A 64 6.26 21.79 -25.58
N ALA A 65 6.69 21.74 -24.31
CA ALA A 65 6.14 20.83 -23.32
C ALA A 65 4.67 21.21 -22.99
N PRO A 66 3.75 20.23 -22.90
CA PRO A 66 2.39 20.51 -22.50
C PRO A 66 2.32 20.99 -21.05
N VAL A 67 1.33 21.83 -20.74
CA VAL A 67 1.04 22.23 -19.36
C VAL A 67 0.62 21.02 -18.52
N LEU A 68 0.83 21.09 -17.21
CA LEU A 68 0.40 20.02 -16.29
C LEU A 68 -1.12 19.78 -16.37
N PRO A 69 -1.57 18.51 -16.20
CA PRO A 69 -2.98 18.20 -16.11
C PRO A 69 -3.67 19.00 -14.99
N LYS A 70 -4.79 19.65 -15.30
CA LYS A 70 -5.48 20.55 -14.36
C LYS A 70 -6.26 19.83 -13.25
N LYS A 71 -6.48 18.52 -13.38
CA LYS A 71 -7.37 17.72 -12.51
C LYS A 71 -6.62 16.53 -11.91
N LEU A 72 -5.59 16.82 -11.12
CA LEU A 72 -4.93 15.81 -10.29
C LEU A 72 -5.56 15.83 -8.90
N SER A 73 -5.94 14.65 -8.39
CA SER A 73 -6.51 14.49 -7.05
C SER A 73 -5.48 14.15 -5.97
N GLY A 74 -4.25 13.81 -6.39
CA GLY A 74 -3.14 13.52 -5.49
C GLY A 74 -2.74 14.76 -4.69
N ARG A 75 -2.72 14.64 -3.36
CA ARG A 75 -2.30 15.70 -2.44
C ARG A 75 -0.80 15.99 -2.51
N SER A 76 -0.02 14.96 -2.83
CA SER A 76 1.40 15.01 -3.09
C SER A 76 1.76 14.01 -4.18
N TRP A 77 2.77 14.34 -5.00
CA TRP A 77 3.32 13.47 -6.04
C TRP A 77 4.69 13.96 -6.52
N VAL A 78 5.48 13.04 -7.08
CA VAL A 78 6.71 13.33 -7.83
C VAL A 78 6.69 12.55 -9.15
N VAL A 79 7.39 13.09 -10.15
CA VAL A 79 7.74 12.41 -11.39
C VAL A 79 9.25 12.51 -11.52
N ALA A 80 9.93 11.38 -11.53
CA ALA A 80 11.39 11.31 -11.59
C ALA A 80 11.84 10.45 -12.78
N ASP A 81 13.00 10.78 -13.32
CA ASP A 81 13.74 9.86 -14.17
C ASP A 81 14.39 8.78 -13.31
N ALA A 82 14.16 7.51 -13.65
CA ALA A 82 14.60 6.39 -12.82
C ALA A 82 16.10 6.09 -12.95
N GLU A 83 16.76 6.55 -14.02
CA GLU A 83 18.18 6.31 -14.26
C GLU A 83 19.04 7.43 -13.67
N SER A 84 18.68 8.70 -13.94
CA SER A 84 19.43 9.85 -13.43
C SER A 84 19.03 10.29 -12.03
N GLY A 85 17.80 9.98 -11.61
CA GLY A 85 17.21 10.49 -10.37
C GLY A 85 16.69 11.93 -10.48
N ASP A 86 16.68 12.52 -11.68
CA ASP A 86 16.21 13.89 -11.88
C ASP A 86 14.71 14.00 -11.62
N ILE A 87 14.31 14.96 -10.78
CA ILE A 87 12.90 15.29 -10.57
C ILE A 87 12.41 16.17 -11.72
N LEU A 88 11.51 15.62 -12.53
CA LEU A 88 10.94 16.29 -13.71
C LEU A 88 9.77 17.20 -13.34
N ALA A 89 8.97 16.78 -12.36
CA ALA A 89 7.87 17.56 -11.80
C ALA A 89 7.51 17.05 -10.40
N ALA A 90 6.98 17.92 -9.55
CA ALA A 90 6.48 17.53 -8.24
C ALA A 90 5.31 18.40 -7.79
N HIS A 91 4.61 17.97 -6.74
CA HIS A 91 3.61 18.76 -6.04
C HIS A 91 3.65 18.40 -4.56
N ASN A 92 3.97 19.38 -3.71
CA ASN A 92 4.12 19.15 -2.26
C ASN A 92 5.02 17.94 -1.92
N ALA A 93 6.15 17.77 -2.62
CA ALA A 93 6.98 16.55 -2.60
C ALA A 93 7.20 16.03 -1.17
N HIS A 94 7.69 16.91 -0.30
CA HIS A 94 8.05 16.63 1.10
C HIS A 94 6.87 16.72 2.10
N TRP A 95 5.62 16.69 1.62
CA TRP A 95 4.47 16.62 2.52
C TRP A 95 4.34 15.22 3.11
N ARG A 96 4.66 15.11 4.40
CA ARG A 96 4.49 13.90 5.20
C ARG A 96 3.03 13.45 5.25
N LEU A 97 2.73 12.32 4.65
CA LEU A 97 1.42 11.69 4.56
C LEU A 97 1.51 10.20 4.92
N PRO A 98 0.43 9.57 5.41
CA PRO A 98 0.40 8.13 5.59
C PRO A 98 0.71 7.40 4.27
N PRO A 99 1.71 6.50 4.23
CA PRO A 99 2.13 5.86 2.98
C PRO A 99 1.17 4.76 2.53
N ALA A 100 0.37 4.20 3.43
CA ALA A 100 -0.34 2.95 3.19
C ALA A 100 0.63 1.85 2.69
N SER A 101 0.15 0.94 1.85
CA SER A 101 0.94 -0.21 1.37
C SER A 101 2.12 0.13 0.46
N THR A 102 2.33 1.39 0.04
CA THR A 102 3.55 1.76 -0.71
C THR A 102 4.81 1.63 0.15
N LEU A 103 4.67 1.67 1.48
CA LEU A 103 5.77 1.41 2.43
C LEU A 103 6.39 0.02 2.26
N LYS A 104 5.67 -0.93 1.65
CA LYS A 104 6.20 -2.27 1.35
C LYS A 104 7.39 -2.25 0.40
N MET A 105 7.60 -1.16 -0.36
CA MET A 105 8.83 -0.96 -1.13
C MET A 105 10.05 -0.85 -0.22
N LEU A 106 9.99 -0.05 0.85
CA LEU A 106 11.05 0.06 1.85
C LEU A 106 11.24 -1.25 2.61
N PHE A 107 10.14 -1.94 2.95
CA PHE A 107 10.20 -3.26 3.57
C PHE A 107 10.99 -4.25 2.70
N ALA A 108 10.70 -4.29 1.40
CA ALA A 108 11.39 -5.18 0.49
C ALA A 108 12.87 -4.83 0.35
N ASP A 109 13.22 -3.56 0.15
CA ASP A 109 14.62 -3.15 0.03
C ASP A 109 15.43 -3.49 1.31
N THR A 110 14.78 -3.40 2.47
CA THR A 110 15.37 -3.75 3.77
C THR A 110 15.55 -5.26 3.96
N VAL A 111 14.51 -6.05 3.68
CA VAL A 111 14.42 -7.46 4.14
C VAL A 111 14.85 -8.45 3.07
N LEU A 112 14.59 -8.16 1.79
CA LEU A 112 14.87 -9.05 0.67
C LEU A 112 16.35 -9.49 0.59
N PRO A 113 17.36 -8.62 0.85
CA PRO A 113 18.76 -9.05 0.84
C PRO A 113 19.10 -10.09 1.92
N ALA A 114 18.41 -10.05 3.07
CA ALA A 114 18.66 -10.94 4.19
C ALA A 114 17.98 -12.31 4.05
N LEU A 115 16.95 -12.42 3.21
CA LEU A 115 16.18 -13.65 3.00
C LEU A 115 16.48 -14.31 1.64
N GLN A 116 17.77 -14.38 1.29
CA GLN A 116 18.29 -15.15 0.15
C GLN A 116 18.89 -16.47 0.66
N PRO A 117 18.60 -17.65 0.06
CA PRO A 117 17.96 -17.87 -1.24
C PRO A 117 16.42 -17.91 -1.20
N THR A 118 15.79 -17.51 -2.30
CA THR A 118 14.33 -17.51 -2.48
C THR A 118 13.67 -18.90 -2.40
N THR A 119 14.46 -19.97 -2.51
CA THR A 119 14.04 -21.36 -2.35
C THR A 119 13.93 -21.80 -0.88
N LEU A 120 14.38 -20.97 0.08
CA LEU A 120 14.18 -21.24 1.50
C LEU A 120 12.67 -21.39 1.77
N THR A 121 12.30 -22.42 2.52
CA THR A 121 10.93 -22.68 2.90
C THR A 121 10.70 -22.37 4.38
N HIS A 122 9.49 -21.92 4.71
CA HIS A 122 9.07 -21.64 6.08
C HIS A 122 7.68 -22.23 6.33
N THR A 123 7.54 -22.98 7.42
CA THR A 123 6.24 -23.46 7.90
C THR A 123 5.69 -22.41 8.86
N VAL A 124 4.56 -21.82 8.48
CA VAL A 124 3.97 -20.69 9.18
C VAL A 124 3.39 -21.13 10.52
N LYS A 125 3.67 -20.36 11.57
CA LYS A 125 3.07 -20.55 12.90
C LYS A 125 1.90 -19.60 13.07
N GLU A 126 0.89 -20.02 13.83
CA GLU A 126 -0.26 -19.17 14.16
C GLU A 126 0.15 -17.81 14.76
N SER A 127 1.18 -17.80 15.61
CA SER A 127 1.71 -16.58 16.22
C SER A 127 2.26 -15.56 15.22
N GLU A 128 2.68 -16.00 14.03
CA GLU A 128 3.24 -15.14 12.97
C GLU A 128 2.14 -14.45 12.15
N LEU A 129 0.89 -14.89 12.31
CA LEU A 129 -0.30 -14.24 11.72
C LEU A 129 -1.04 -13.37 12.75
N ALA A 130 -0.58 -13.37 14.00
CA ALA A 130 -1.16 -12.55 15.06
C ALA A 130 -0.89 -11.06 14.80
N GLY A 131 -1.91 -10.23 15.01
CA GLY A 131 -1.77 -8.77 14.87
C GLY A 131 -1.90 -8.23 13.45
N VAL A 132 -2.18 -9.08 12.45
CA VAL A 132 -2.65 -8.61 11.14
C VAL A 132 -4.00 -7.93 11.32
N GLY A 133 -4.05 -6.61 11.05
CA GLY A 133 -5.22 -5.77 11.36
C GLY A 133 -6.47 -6.15 10.56
N GLU A 134 -7.65 -5.93 11.15
CA GLU A 134 -8.94 -6.14 10.49
C GLU A 134 -9.05 -5.30 9.21
N GLY A 135 -9.56 -5.88 8.12
CA GLY A 135 -9.65 -5.20 6.83
C GLY A 135 -8.31 -5.05 6.08
N SER A 136 -7.22 -5.63 6.61
CA SER A 136 -5.95 -5.74 5.87
C SER A 136 -6.12 -6.46 4.54
N SER A 137 -5.30 -6.09 3.56
CA SER A 137 -5.15 -6.92 2.35
C SER A 137 -4.41 -8.19 2.71
N LEU A 138 -5.00 -9.34 2.39
CA LEU A 138 -4.44 -10.67 2.67
C LEU A 138 -4.24 -11.42 1.35
N VAL A 139 -3.12 -12.15 1.23
CA VAL A 139 -2.95 -13.13 0.15
C VAL A 139 -3.57 -14.48 0.50
N GLY A 140 -3.75 -14.77 1.81
CA GLY A 140 -4.35 -16.01 2.31
C GLY A 140 -3.32 -16.99 2.86
N ILE A 141 -2.26 -16.49 3.49
CA ILE A 141 -1.31 -17.33 4.23
C ILE A 141 -2.03 -18.02 5.39
N LYS A 142 -1.67 -19.27 5.66
CA LYS A 142 -2.26 -20.11 6.71
C LYS A 142 -1.18 -20.76 7.56
N GLU A 143 -1.48 -20.90 8.84
CA GLU A 143 -0.73 -21.69 9.81
C GLU A 143 -0.60 -23.16 9.35
N ASP A 144 0.48 -23.79 9.80
CA ASP A 144 0.85 -25.18 9.50
C ASP A 144 1.06 -25.49 8.00
N GLN A 145 1.01 -24.48 7.14
CA GLN A 145 1.37 -24.59 5.73
C GLN A 145 2.81 -24.11 5.50
N THR A 146 3.49 -24.77 4.57
CA THR A 146 4.85 -24.43 4.17
C THR A 146 4.83 -23.63 2.87
N TYR A 147 5.50 -22.48 2.87
CA TYR A 147 5.67 -21.62 1.69
C TYR A 147 7.14 -21.41 1.41
N THR A 148 7.49 -21.17 0.13
CA THR A 148 8.81 -20.65 -0.21
C THR A 148 8.87 -19.14 0.11
N VAL A 149 10.06 -18.62 0.39
CA VAL A 149 10.28 -17.16 0.50
C VAL A 149 9.85 -16.45 -0.79
N HIS A 150 10.06 -17.08 -1.95
CA HIS A 150 9.54 -16.58 -3.23
C HIS A 150 8.02 -16.38 -3.22
N ASP A 151 7.24 -17.37 -2.78
CA ASP A 151 5.78 -17.29 -2.75
C ASP A 151 5.29 -16.24 -1.76
N LEU A 152 5.97 -16.08 -0.62
CA LEU A 152 5.68 -15.00 0.33
C LEU A 152 5.88 -13.63 -0.32
N TRP A 153 6.99 -13.41 -1.04
CA TRP A 153 7.21 -12.15 -1.78
C TRP A 153 6.19 -11.93 -2.89
N LEU A 154 5.76 -12.97 -3.60
CA LEU A 154 4.65 -12.87 -4.55
C LEU A 154 3.36 -12.42 -3.84
N GLY A 155 3.09 -12.91 -2.63
CA GLY A 155 1.97 -12.45 -1.82
C GLY A 155 2.05 -10.97 -1.45
N VAL A 156 3.25 -10.50 -1.08
CA VAL A 156 3.51 -9.08 -0.80
C VAL A 156 3.18 -8.23 -2.02
N PHE A 157 3.66 -8.57 -3.22
CA PHE A 157 3.57 -7.66 -4.37
C PHE A 157 2.36 -7.84 -5.27
N LEU A 158 1.82 -9.06 -5.41
CA LEU A 158 0.65 -9.30 -6.27
C LEU A 158 -0.67 -9.00 -5.57
N ARG A 159 -0.71 -9.08 -4.24
CA ARG A 159 -1.93 -8.87 -3.44
C ARG A 159 -1.76 -7.92 -2.26
N SER A 160 -0.60 -7.27 -2.13
CA SER A 160 -0.31 -6.38 -1.00
C SER A 160 -0.55 -7.09 0.35
N GLY A 161 -0.27 -8.40 0.41
CA GLY A 161 -0.61 -9.26 1.55
C GLY A 161 0.16 -8.86 2.80
N ASN A 162 -0.54 -8.33 3.81
CA ASN A 162 0.03 -8.01 5.11
C ASN A 162 0.41 -9.29 5.87
N ASP A 163 -0.36 -10.36 5.72
CA ASP A 163 -0.05 -11.70 6.23
C ASP A 163 1.33 -12.21 5.75
N ALA A 164 1.66 -12.01 4.47
CA ALA A 164 2.98 -12.36 3.96
C ALA A 164 4.10 -11.46 4.55
N VAL A 165 3.84 -10.17 4.73
CA VAL A 165 4.80 -9.24 5.36
C VAL A 165 5.09 -9.65 6.81
N HIS A 166 4.08 -10.06 7.58
CA HIS A 166 4.26 -10.49 8.97
C HIS A 166 5.11 -11.75 9.04
N VAL A 167 4.82 -12.77 8.23
CA VAL A 167 5.65 -13.99 8.16
C VAL A 167 7.10 -13.67 7.79
N LEU A 168 7.33 -12.86 6.75
CA LEU A 168 8.68 -12.45 6.36
C LEU A 168 9.40 -11.62 7.45
N SER A 169 8.67 -10.81 8.20
CA SER A 169 9.20 -10.06 9.35
C SER A 169 9.64 -11.00 10.46
N GLU A 170 8.85 -12.05 10.75
CA GLU A 170 9.20 -13.07 11.74
C GLU A 170 10.44 -13.87 11.30
N MET A 171 10.53 -14.23 10.02
CA MET A 171 11.74 -14.85 9.45
C MET A 171 12.98 -13.96 9.55
N TYR A 172 12.83 -12.64 9.45
CA TYR A 172 13.92 -11.66 9.60
C TYR A 172 14.37 -11.46 11.07
N GLY A 173 13.57 -11.91 12.03
CA GLY A 173 13.83 -11.81 13.47
C GLY A 173 12.80 -10.97 14.23
N GLY A 174 11.57 -10.90 13.72
CA GLY A 174 10.40 -10.31 14.37
C GLY A 174 10.04 -8.92 13.85
N VAL A 175 8.77 -8.53 14.02
CA VAL A 175 8.27 -7.20 13.65
C VAL A 175 9.08 -6.04 14.26
N PRO A 176 9.44 -6.01 15.57
CA PRO A 176 10.20 -4.90 16.14
C PRO A 176 11.58 -4.70 15.50
N LYS A 177 12.28 -5.80 15.20
CA LYS A 177 13.57 -5.77 14.53
C LYS A 177 13.43 -5.29 13.09
N THR A 178 12.37 -5.72 12.41
CA THR A 178 12.05 -5.31 11.04
C THR A 178 11.79 -3.81 10.97
N VAL A 179 10.93 -3.27 11.84
CA VAL A 179 10.65 -1.83 11.91
C VAL A 179 11.91 -1.02 12.19
N THR A 180 12.74 -1.47 13.14
CA THR A 180 14.03 -0.82 13.44
C THR A 180 14.97 -0.82 12.23
N ALA A 181 15.06 -1.95 11.51
CA ALA A 181 15.88 -2.05 10.31
C ALA A 181 15.35 -1.18 9.18
N MET A 182 14.03 -1.14 8.96
CA MET A 182 13.41 -0.29 7.95
C MET A 182 13.62 1.20 8.24
N GLN A 183 13.48 1.62 9.50
CA GLN A 183 13.75 3.02 9.87
C GLN A 183 15.21 3.38 9.64
N LYS A 184 16.15 2.51 10.04
CA LYS A 184 17.58 2.70 9.76
C LYS A 184 17.85 2.77 8.26
N HIS A 185 17.20 1.91 7.47
CA HIS A 185 17.38 1.88 6.03
C HIS A 185 16.81 3.13 5.36
N ALA A 186 15.66 3.65 5.83
CA ALA A 186 15.14 4.94 5.38
C ALA A 186 16.12 6.09 5.64
N GLU A 187 16.82 6.09 6.78
CA GLU A 187 17.87 7.08 7.07
C GLU A 187 19.08 6.94 6.13
N GLU A 188 19.52 5.70 5.85
CA GLU A 188 20.60 5.41 4.90
C GLU A 188 20.29 5.89 3.48
N LEU A 189 19.03 5.74 3.06
CA LEU A 189 18.52 6.22 1.77
C LEU A 189 18.24 7.74 1.76
N GLN A 190 18.46 8.44 2.87
CA GLN A 190 18.07 9.84 3.07
C GLN A 190 16.56 10.10 2.89
N ALA A 191 15.71 9.11 3.12
CA ALA A 191 14.25 9.25 3.14
C ALA A 191 13.76 9.90 4.46
N LEU A 192 14.25 11.10 4.75
CA LEU A 192 14.15 11.77 6.06
C LEU A 192 12.73 12.24 6.46
N ASP A 193 11.78 12.16 5.54
CA ASP A 193 10.36 12.40 5.80
C ASP A 193 9.59 11.12 6.16
N THR A 194 10.28 9.99 6.25
CA THR A 194 9.72 8.68 6.58
C THR A 194 9.84 8.36 8.06
N THR A 195 8.73 7.95 8.67
CA THR A 195 8.67 7.35 9.99
C THR A 195 7.97 6.01 9.90
N VAL A 196 8.69 4.94 10.20
CA VAL A 196 8.19 3.56 10.12
C VAL A 196 7.62 3.15 11.47
N VAL A 197 6.37 2.68 11.49
CA VAL A 197 5.71 2.15 12.70
C VAL A 197 5.35 0.67 12.53
N SER A 198 5.03 0.27 11.30
CA SER A 198 4.70 -1.09 10.88
C SER A 198 5.44 -1.45 9.60
N PRO A 199 5.72 -2.74 9.35
CA PRO A 199 6.42 -3.17 8.14
C PRO A 199 5.53 -3.17 6.89
N ASP A 200 4.22 -3.28 7.07
CA ASP A 200 3.25 -3.45 5.98
C ASP A 200 2.63 -2.13 5.50
N GLY A 201 2.85 -1.03 6.22
CA GLY A 201 2.26 0.26 5.90
C GLY A 201 0.80 0.39 6.36
N TYR A 202 0.31 -0.50 7.22
CA TYR A 202 -1.02 -0.39 7.82
C TYR A 202 -1.14 0.91 8.64
N ASP A 203 -2.34 1.49 8.69
CA ASP A 203 -2.56 2.79 9.34
C ASP A 203 -2.14 2.75 10.81
N ALA A 204 -1.16 3.59 11.15
CA ALA A 204 -0.63 3.69 12.50
C ALA A 204 -0.34 5.16 12.85
N PRO A 205 -0.66 5.61 14.08
CA PRO A 205 -0.34 6.97 14.50
C PRO A 205 1.15 7.29 14.32
N GLY A 206 1.44 8.39 13.62
CA GLY A 206 2.80 8.84 13.36
C GLY A 206 3.51 8.16 12.18
N GLN A 207 2.91 7.15 11.56
CA GLN A 207 3.48 6.54 10.35
C GLN A 207 3.26 7.46 9.15
N VAL A 208 4.36 7.94 8.58
CA VAL A 208 4.35 8.88 7.46
C VAL A 208 5.50 8.61 6.51
N SER A 209 5.35 9.05 5.27
CA SER A 209 6.42 9.21 4.29
C SER A 209 6.08 10.40 3.38
N SER A 210 6.94 10.71 2.42
CA SER A 210 6.72 11.75 1.41
C SER A 210 6.55 11.12 0.02
N ALA A 211 6.18 11.93 -0.98
CA ALA A 211 6.16 11.46 -2.36
C ALA A 211 7.58 11.29 -2.92
#